data_AF-A0A951VTU0-F1
#
_entry.id   AF-A0A951VTU0-F1
#
_cell.length_a   1.000
_cell.length_b   1.000
_cell.length_c   1.000
_cell.angle_alpha   90.00
_cell.angle_beta   90.00
_cell.angle_gamma   90.00
#
_symmetry.space_group_name_H-M   'P 1'
#
loop_
_entity.id
_entity.type
_entity.pdbx_description
1 polymer ?
#
loop_
_entity_poly.entity_id
_entity_poly.type
_entity_poly.pdbx_seq_one_letter_code
_entity_poly.pdbx_strand_id
1 'polypeptide(L)'
;MKYIFALFILICITLFNLSPFGFKILAGFDHAQGGTLVFVPNANELVAGNGAFTSPTATTPRTYQWLIHESQLTALVGKNLTAITYRLPTSATGPWPTTDVTYSDYDIYLSGSVSPENRSLAFAQNVVGTQTQVRSGQLFIPANSFTSGGNPNAFGLDITFNQPWLYSGGHLLIEMRHNGVSGTSSRSNDAITASGGPPYGTLVSGVWASGYSATSGYQGNFAILRISGESSGPNPNYGDNGQTGDNLYFFA
;
A
#
# COMPACT_ATOMS: atom_id res chain seq x y z
N MET A 1 -9.98 53.12 14.11
CA MET A 1 -9.85 51.64 14.05
C MET A 1 -8.82 51.11 13.04
N LYS A 2 -8.27 51.88 12.08
CA LYS A 2 -7.20 51.39 11.19
C LYS A 2 -5.76 51.50 11.75
N TYR A 3 -5.55 52.24 12.85
CA TYR A 3 -4.21 52.47 13.42
C TYR A 3 -3.82 51.53 14.59
N ILE A 4 -4.77 50.75 15.14
CA ILE A 4 -4.48 49.76 16.19
C ILE A 4 -3.95 48.45 15.60
N PHE A 5 -4.35 48.11 14.37
CA PHE A 5 -3.91 46.89 13.69
C PHE A 5 -2.46 47.00 13.16
N ALA A 6 -2.04 48.18 12.72
CA ALA A 6 -0.66 48.44 12.29
C ALA A 6 0.33 48.46 13.48
N LEU A 7 -0.11 48.94 14.65
CA LEU A 7 0.72 48.94 15.87
C LEU A 7 0.93 47.53 16.43
N PHE A 8 -0.05 46.63 16.28
CA PHE A 8 0.07 45.23 16.69
C PHE A 8 1.04 44.44 15.78
N ILE A 9 1.05 44.72 14.47
CA ILE A 9 1.96 44.07 13.51
C ILE A 9 3.40 44.56 13.67
N LEU A 10 3.63 45.85 13.99
CA LEU A 10 4.97 46.41 14.19
C LEU A 10 5.62 45.96 15.52
N ILE A 11 4.81 45.72 16.56
CA ILE A 11 5.28 45.18 17.85
C ILE A 11 5.68 43.70 17.73
N CYS A 12 4.96 42.90 16.93
CA CYS A 12 5.33 41.51 16.69
C CYS A 12 6.64 41.36 15.90
N ILE A 13 6.96 42.25 14.96
CA ILE A 13 8.20 42.17 14.15
C ILE A 13 9.43 42.63 14.94
N THR A 14 9.26 43.55 15.90
CA THR A 14 10.37 44.06 16.73
C THR A 14 10.70 43.17 17.92
N LEU A 15 9.74 42.37 18.43
CA LEU A 15 9.97 41.40 19.51
C LEU A 15 10.72 40.12 19.08
N PHE A 16 10.82 39.83 17.77
CA PHE A 16 11.56 38.67 17.26
C PHE A 16 13.07 38.93 17.03
N ASN A 17 13.57 40.15 17.28
CA ASN A 17 14.97 40.53 16.99
C ASN A 17 15.85 40.79 18.23
N LEU A 18 15.44 40.40 19.44
CA LEU A 18 16.21 40.71 20.67
C LEU A 18 16.56 39.52 21.58
N SER A 19 16.49 38.27 21.12
CA SER A 19 17.07 37.14 21.85
C SER A 19 18.46 36.78 21.30
N PRO A 20 19.53 36.71 22.12
CA PRO A 20 20.87 36.30 21.67
C PRO A 20 20.98 34.80 21.35
N PHE A 21 19.86 34.06 21.38
CA PHE A 21 19.80 32.66 20.98
C PHE A 21 19.01 32.56 19.68
N GLY A 22 19.70 32.77 18.55
CA GLY A 22 19.13 32.67 17.22
C GLY A 22 18.59 31.27 16.95
N PHE A 23 17.27 31.11 16.98
CA PHE A 23 16.58 30.00 16.35
C PHE A 23 16.70 30.19 14.84
N LYS A 24 17.69 29.55 14.22
CA LYS A 24 17.73 29.41 12.76
C LYS A 24 16.51 28.60 12.36
N ILE A 25 15.55 29.23 11.67
CA ILE A 25 14.59 28.49 10.84
C ILE A 25 15.44 27.81 9.76
N LEU A 26 15.78 26.55 10.00
CA LEU A 26 16.23 25.65 8.95
C LEU A 26 15.02 25.43 8.05
N ALA A 27 14.90 26.22 6.98
CA ALA A 27 14.03 25.90 5.85
C ALA A 27 14.65 24.73 5.08
N GLY A 28 14.72 23.59 5.75
CA GLY A 28 14.76 22.27 5.16
C GLY A 28 13.42 21.65 5.50
N PHE A 29 12.39 21.99 4.74
CA PHE A 29 11.37 20.97 4.52
C PHE A 29 12.09 19.89 3.74
N ASP A 30 12.69 18.92 4.45
CA ASP A 30 12.81 17.60 3.88
C ASP A 30 11.41 17.28 3.40
N HIS A 31 11.25 17.27 2.07
CA HIS A 31 10.16 16.56 1.45
C HIS A 31 10.40 15.13 1.91
N ALA A 32 9.79 14.73 3.03
CA ALA A 32 9.58 13.34 3.34
C ALA A 32 8.78 12.86 2.15
N GLN A 33 9.50 12.33 1.16
CA GLN A 33 9.00 11.85 -0.10
C GLN A 33 8.15 10.63 0.25
N GLY A 34 6.90 10.89 0.67
CA GLY A 34 5.94 9.86 0.98
C GLY A 34 5.75 9.02 -0.28
N GLY A 35 5.89 7.70 -0.13
CA GLY A 35 5.63 6.77 -1.22
C GLY A 35 4.22 6.99 -1.80
N THR A 36 4.04 6.62 -3.07
CA THR A 36 2.71 6.64 -3.69
C THR A 36 1.86 5.54 -3.06
N LEU A 37 0.72 5.88 -2.47
CA LEU A 37 -0.20 4.90 -1.88
C LEU A 37 -1.44 4.76 -2.75
N VAL A 38 -1.78 3.53 -3.13
CA VAL A 38 -3.02 3.21 -3.86
C VAL A 38 -3.81 2.18 -3.08
N PHE A 39 -5.10 2.44 -2.91
CA PHE A 39 -6.04 1.54 -2.24
C PHE A 39 -6.82 0.79 -3.31
N VAL A 40 -6.98 -0.52 -3.18
CA VAL A 40 -7.65 -1.35 -4.18
C VAL A 40 -8.82 -2.09 -3.54
N PRO A 41 -10.07 -1.88 -4.01
CA PRO A 41 -10.47 -0.85 -4.99
C PRO A 41 -10.25 0.60 -4.51
N ASN A 42 -10.10 1.55 -5.43
CA ASN A 42 -9.84 2.97 -5.10
C ASN A 42 -10.93 3.57 -4.21
N ALA A 43 -12.19 3.17 -4.41
CA ALA A 43 -13.32 3.63 -3.61
C ALA A 43 -13.27 3.17 -2.14
N ASN A 44 -12.41 2.21 -1.80
CA ASN A 44 -12.34 1.60 -0.48
C ASN A 44 -11.26 2.19 0.43
N GLU A 45 -10.57 3.26 0.02
CA GLU A 45 -9.67 4.01 0.91
C GLU A 45 -10.37 4.38 2.22
N LEU A 46 -11.53 5.05 2.11
CA LEU A 46 -12.31 5.58 3.24
C LEU A 46 -13.60 4.80 3.51
N VAL A 47 -13.86 3.71 2.78
CA VAL A 47 -15.09 2.92 2.88
C VAL A 47 -14.77 1.45 3.07
N ALA A 48 -15.37 0.83 4.09
CA ALA A 48 -15.24 -0.59 4.35
C ALA A 48 -15.77 -1.44 3.18
N GLY A 49 -15.21 -2.64 3.03
CA GLY A 49 -15.75 -3.65 2.14
C GLY A 49 -17.11 -4.16 2.63
N ASN A 50 -17.80 -4.90 1.75
CA ASN A 50 -19.09 -5.54 2.05
C ASN A 50 -18.91 -7.01 2.48
N GLY A 51 -17.69 -7.41 2.85
CA GLY A 51 -17.35 -8.79 3.12
C GLY A 51 -16.07 -8.91 3.93
N ALA A 52 -15.66 -10.17 4.14
CA ALA A 52 -14.43 -10.49 4.84
C ALA A 52 -13.72 -11.67 4.17
N PHE A 53 -12.40 -11.75 4.30
CA PHE A 53 -11.62 -12.85 3.72
C PHE A 53 -10.38 -13.23 4.53
N THR A 54 -10.22 -14.51 4.81
CA THR A 54 -9.21 -15.01 5.76
C THR A 54 -7.85 -15.31 5.12
N SER A 55 -7.74 -15.47 3.80
CA SER A 55 -6.51 -15.99 3.18
C SER A 55 -5.22 -15.27 3.58
N PRO A 56 -5.12 -13.92 3.61
CA PRO A 56 -3.86 -13.25 3.95
C PRO A 56 -3.32 -13.51 5.37
N THR A 57 -4.20 -13.87 6.29
CA THR A 57 -3.88 -14.05 7.73
C THR A 57 -4.36 -15.40 8.25
N ALA A 58 -4.39 -16.40 7.36
CA ALA A 58 -4.80 -17.75 7.69
C ALA A 58 -3.68 -18.51 8.43
N THR A 59 -4.07 -19.34 9.39
CA THR A 59 -3.14 -20.19 10.14
C THR A 59 -2.74 -21.47 9.40
N THR A 60 -3.40 -21.76 8.28
CA THR A 60 -3.13 -22.91 7.41
C THR A 60 -2.56 -22.45 6.07
N PRO A 61 -1.76 -23.26 5.35
CA PRO A 61 -1.17 -22.87 4.08
C PRO A 61 -2.17 -22.32 3.06
N ARG A 62 -1.80 -21.25 2.35
CA ARG A 62 -2.63 -20.60 1.33
C ARG A 62 -1.80 -20.24 0.10
N THR A 63 -2.45 -20.33 -1.04
CA THR A 63 -2.11 -19.59 -2.25
C THR A 63 -3.31 -18.72 -2.59
N TYR A 64 -3.08 -17.44 -2.87
CA TYR A 64 -4.15 -16.47 -3.16
C TYR A 64 -3.70 -15.47 -4.21
N GLN A 65 -4.50 -15.30 -5.25
CA GLN A 65 -4.31 -14.32 -6.31
C GLN A 65 -5.34 -13.18 -6.18
N TRP A 66 -4.84 -11.95 -6.14
CA TRP A 66 -5.59 -10.74 -6.42
C TRP A 66 -5.38 -10.39 -7.90
N LEU A 67 -6.48 -10.25 -8.63
CA LEU A 67 -6.49 -9.72 -10.00
C LEU A 67 -7.07 -8.31 -9.95
N ILE A 68 -6.33 -7.34 -10.49
CA ILE A 68 -6.64 -5.92 -10.36
C ILE A 68 -6.66 -5.27 -11.74
N HIS A 69 -7.79 -4.63 -12.06
CA HIS A 69 -7.93 -3.84 -13.28
C HIS A 69 -7.01 -2.60 -13.21
N GLU A 70 -6.36 -2.25 -14.33
CA GLU A 70 -5.38 -1.18 -14.48
C GLU A 70 -5.94 0.20 -14.14
N SER A 71 -7.26 0.38 -14.30
CA SER A 71 -7.96 1.60 -13.89
C SER A 71 -7.85 1.89 -12.39
N GLN A 72 -7.56 0.87 -11.57
CA GLN A 72 -7.30 1.05 -10.13
C GLN A 72 -5.86 1.51 -9.85
N LEU A 73 -4.96 1.44 -10.83
CA LEU A 73 -3.50 1.47 -10.61
C LEU A 73 -2.81 2.64 -11.32
N THR A 74 -3.56 3.59 -11.87
CA THR A 74 -3.02 4.66 -12.72
C THR A 74 -1.94 5.49 -12.02
N ALA A 75 -2.06 5.74 -10.71
CA ALA A 75 -1.07 6.48 -9.93
C ALA A 75 0.28 5.73 -9.76
N LEU A 76 0.30 4.42 -9.96
CA LEU A 76 1.50 3.59 -9.81
C LEU A 76 2.26 3.40 -11.12
N VAL A 77 1.73 3.83 -12.26
CA VAL A 77 2.38 3.63 -13.57
C VAL A 77 3.75 4.32 -13.57
N GLY A 78 4.79 3.54 -13.90
CA GLY A 78 6.18 4.00 -13.88
C GLY A 78 6.80 4.05 -12.48
N LYS A 79 6.15 3.51 -11.45
CA LYS A 79 6.70 3.38 -10.09
C LYS A 79 7.15 1.96 -9.82
N ASN A 80 8.21 1.83 -9.01
CA ASN A 80 8.48 0.55 -8.38
C ASN A 80 7.53 0.34 -7.22
N LEU A 81 6.81 -0.78 -7.22
CA LEU A 81 6.01 -1.24 -6.10
C LEU A 81 6.94 -1.80 -5.03
N THR A 82 6.69 -1.47 -3.77
CA THR A 82 7.61 -1.73 -2.66
C THR A 82 6.97 -2.48 -1.50
N ALA A 83 5.65 -2.41 -1.34
CA ALA A 83 4.94 -3.12 -0.29
C ALA A 83 3.46 -3.31 -0.63
N ILE A 84 2.84 -4.26 0.05
CA ILE A 84 1.39 -4.32 0.20
C ILE A 84 1.02 -4.35 1.68
N THR A 85 -0.20 -3.92 1.98
CA THR A 85 -0.82 -4.19 3.27
C THR A 85 -2.33 -4.32 3.09
N TYR A 86 -3.01 -4.74 4.15
CA TYR A 86 -4.45 -4.92 4.23
C TYR A 86 -4.92 -4.49 5.62
N ARG A 87 -6.24 -4.51 5.84
CA ARG A 87 -6.86 -4.12 7.10
C ARG A 87 -7.86 -5.18 7.58
N LEU A 88 -8.16 -5.17 8.87
CA LEU A 88 -9.24 -5.99 9.43
C LEU A 88 -10.62 -5.45 9.02
N PRO A 89 -11.65 -6.29 8.86
CA PRO A 89 -13.02 -5.83 8.59
C PRO A 89 -13.56 -5.06 9.79
N THR A 90 -14.54 -4.18 9.57
CA THR A 90 -15.22 -3.40 10.64
C THR A 90 -15.83 -4.28 11.73
N SER A 91 -16.18 -5.53 11.40
CA SER A 91 -16.68 -6.53 12.34
C SER A 91 -15.61 -7.14 13.25
N ALA A 92 -14.33 -6.80 13.07
CA ALA A 92 -13.25 -7.31 13.91
C ALA A 92 -13.39 -6.80 15.35
N THR A 93 -13.54 -7.74 16.29
CA THR A 93 -13.73 -7.48 17.72
C THR A 93 -12.45 -7.20 18.51
N GLY A 94 -11.29 -7.19 17.83
CA GLY A 94 -9.99 -7.09 18.47
C GLY A 94 -8.87 -7.08 17.44
N PRO A 95 -7.70 -6.52 17.81
CA PRO A 95 -6.52 -6.42 16.95
C PRO A 95 -5.93 -7.80 16.65
N TRP A 96 -5.06 -7.86 15.64
CA TRP A 96 -4.37 -9.08 15.25
C TRP A 96 -2.92 -8.80 14.85
N PRO A 97 -2.00 -9.75 15.11
CA PRO A 97 -2.15 -10.89 16.00
C PRO A 97 -2.18 -10.45 17.48
N THR A 98 -2.68 -11.29 18.41
CA THR A 98 -2.71 -10.96 19.85
C THR A 98 -1.35 -11.09 20.54
N THR A 99 -0.44 -11.82 19.92
CA THR A 99 0.97 -12.01 20.30
C THR A 99 1.79 -11.92 19.03
N ASP A 100 3.11 -11.77 19.15
CA ASP A 100 3.99 -11.82 17.97
C ASP A 100 3.83 -13.15 17.24
N VAL A 101 3.86 -13.10 15.91
CA VAL A 101 3.76 -14.30 15.06
C VAL A 101 4.74 -14.25 13.91
N THR A 102 5.07 -15.44 13.41
CA THR A 102 6.05 -15.60 12.35
C THR A 102 5.57 -16.65 11.35
N TYR A 103 5.39 -16.25 10.09
CA TYR A 103 5.29 -17.19 8.98
C TYR A 103 6.72 -17.61 8.60
N SER A 104 6.99 -18.91 8.48
CA SER A 104 8.34 -19.33 8.01
C SER A 104 8.56 -18.90 6.56
N ASP A 105 7.50 -18.95 5.76
CA ASP A 105 7.51 -18.58 4.35
C ASP A 105 6.26 -17.74 4.04
N TYR A 106 6.48 -16.51 3.58
CA TYR A 106 5.45 -15.61 3.09
C TYR A 106 5.95 -14.92 1.82
N ASP A 107 5.59 -15.53 0.70
CA ASP A 107 6.10 -15.16 -0.60
C ASP A 107 5.07 -14.37 -1.38
N ILE A 108 5.55 -13.39 -2.14
CA ILE A 108 4.72 -12.57 -3.01
C ILE A 108 5.32 -12.56 -4.40
N TYR A 109 4.48 -12.83 -5.38
CA TYR A 109 4.80 -12.80 -6.79
C TYR A 109 3.94 -11.76 -7.50
N LEU A 110 4.55 -11.01 -8.42
CA LEU A 110 3.87 -10.04 -9.26
C LEU A 110 3.99 -10.40 -10.74
N SER A 111 2.94 -10.15 -11.50
CA SER A 111 2.93 -10.26 -12.96
C SER A 111 1.87 -9.35 -13.57
N GLY A 112 1.83 -9.27 -14.90
CA GLY A 112 0.61 -8.85 -15.58
C GLY A 112 -0.52 -9.84 -15.27
N SER A 113 -1.77 -9.40 -15.43
CA SER A 113 -2.95 -10.24 -15.24
C SER A 113 -3.84 -10.28 -16.47
N VAL A 114 -4.66 -11.33 -16.56
CA VAL A 114 -5.91 -11.25 -17.32
C VAL A 114 -6.84 -10.22 -16.67
N SER A 115 -7.81 -9.70 -17.42
CA SER A 115 -8.80 -8.80 -16.83
C SER A 115 -9.62 -9.52 -15.74
N PRO A 116 -10.05 -8.84 -14.66
CA PRO A 116 -10.75 -9.48 -13.53
C PRO A 116 -12.00 -10.30 -13.91
N GLU A 117 -12.70 -9.93 -14.98
CA GLU A 117 -13.85 -10.66 -15.53
C GLU A 117 -13.46 -11.98 -16.19
N ASN A 118 -12.23 -12.10 -16.69
CA ASN A 118 -11.68 -13.28 -17.37
C ASN A 118 -10.92 -14.22 -16.42
N ARG A 119 -11.03 -14.00 -15.11
CA ARG A 119 -10.44 -14.82 -14.04
C ARG A 119 -10.69 -16.32 -14.26
N SER A 120 -9.62 -17.10 -14.24
CA SER A 120 -9.60 -18.56 -14.21
C SER A 120 -9.39 -19.10 -12.80
N LEU A 121 -9.91 -20.31 -12.53
CA LEU A 121 -9.62 -21.06 -11.30
C LEU A 121 -8.26 -21.76 -11.35
N ALA A 122 -7.64 -21.89 -12.53
CA ALA A 122 -6.27 -22.36 -12.67
C ALA A 122 -5.32 -21.16 -12.59
N PHE A 123 -4.46 -21.13 -11.57
CA PHE A 123 -3.68 -19.93 -11.23
C PHE A 123 -2.73 -19.48 -12.34
N ALA A 124 -2.11 -20.42 -13.03
CA ALA A 124 -1.22 -20.12 -14.14
C ALA A 124 -1.94 -19.43 -15.32
N GLN A 125 -3.26 -19.60 -15.47
CA GLN A 125 -4.05 -18.98 -16.54
C GLN A 125 -4.38 -17.51 -16.25
N ASN A 126 -4.15 -17.03 -15.02
CA ASN A 126 -4.36 -15.63 -14.65
C ASN A 126 -3.10 -14.77 -14.84
N VAL A 127 -1.95 -15.41 -15.04
CA VAL A 127 -0.63 -14.78 -15.18
C VAL A 127 -0.42 -14.37 -16.64
N VAL A 128 -0.08 -13.10 -16.85
CA VAL A 128 0.32 -12.56 -18.16
C VAL A 128 1.77 -12.09 -18.09
N GLY A 129 2.60 -12.60 -19.00
CA GLY A 129 4.04 -12.33 -19.03
C GLY A 129 4.80 -13.08 -17.94
N THR A 130 5.97 -12.54 -17.56
CA THR A 130 6.82 -13.12 -16.53
C THR A 130 6.26 -12.84 -15.14
N GLN A 131 6.18 -13.88 -14.32
CA GLN A 131 5.86 -13.76 -12.90
C GLN A 131 7.16 -13.65 -12.08
N THR A 132 7.31 -12.56 -11.34
CA THR A 132 8.52 -12.23 -10.57
C THR A 132 8.25 -12.40 -9.08
N GLN A 133 9.09 -13.15 -8.38
CA GLN A 133 9.05 -13.19 -6.93
C GLN A 133 9.66 -11.90 -6.36
N VAL A 134 8.82 -11.07 -5.74
CA VAL A 134 9.23 -9.79 -5.16
C VAL A 134 9.47 -9.89 -3.66
N ARG A 135 8.88 -10.90 -3.02
CA ARG A 135 9.10 -11.23 -1.62
C ARG A 135 9.30 -12.74 -1.44
N SER A 136 10.23 -13.10 -0.58
CA SER A 136 10.54 -14.47 -0.17
C SER A 136 10.89 -14.59 1.31
N GLY A 137 10.57 -15.72 1.92
CA GLY A 137 11.06 -16.13 3.23
C GLY A 137 10.22 -15.61 4.41
N GLN A 138 10.85 -15.54 5.58
CA GLN A 138 10.15 -15.31 6.85
C GLN A 138 9.44 -13.95 6.90
N LEU A 139 8.19 -13.93 7.39
CA LEU A 139 7.46 -12.71 7.74
C LEU A 139 7.15 -12.70 9.24
N PHE A 140 7.78 -11.78 9.94
CA PHE A 140 7.46 -11.46 11.33
C PHE A 140 6.37 -10.40 11.40
N ILE A 141 5.36 -10.62 12.23
CA ILE A 141 4.26 -9.67 12.47
C ILE A 141 4.14 -9.47 13.99
N PRO A 142 4.51 -8.29 14.51
CA PRO A 142 4.33 -7.95 15.92
C PRO A 142 2.86 -8.02 16.36
N ALA A 143 2.63 -8.26 17.64
CA ALA A 143 1.32 -8.14 18.27
C ALA A 143 0.66 -6.80 17.94
N ASN A 144 -0.64 -6.84 17.65
CA ASN A 144 -1.51 -5.69 17.36
C ASN A 144 -1.14 -4.88 16.10
N SER A 145 -0.33 -5.45 15.20
CA SER A 145 0.04 -4.83 13.92
C SER A 145 -1.16 -4.48 13.02
N PHE A 146 -2.29 -5.18 13.18
CA PHE A 146 -3.54 -4.90 12.50
C PHE A 146 -4.57 -4.49 13.56
N THR A 147 -4.98 -3.22 13.53
CA THR A 147 -5.85 -2.64 14.56
C THR A 147 -7.33 -2.88 14.28
N SER A 148 -8.16 -2.73 15.31
CA SER A 148 -9.62 -2.85 15.25
C SER A 148 -10.30 -1.72 16.00
N GLY A 149 -11.56 -1.43 15.67
CA GLY A 149 -12.39 -0.41 16.34
C GLY A 149 -12.60 0.86 15.52
N GLY A 150 -12.05 0.93 14.29
CA GLY A 150 -12.32 1.99 13.32
C GLY A 150 -13.40 1.63 12.31
N ASN A 151 -13.83 2.62 11.52
CA ASN A 151 -14.72 2.42 10.38
C ASN A 151 -14.28 3.26 9.16
N PRO A 152 -13.55 2.67 8.19
CA PRO A 152 -12.93 1.35 8.25
C PRO A 152 -11.80 1.28 9.30
N ASN A 153 -11.32 0.08 9.64
CA ASN A 153 -10.08 -0.04 10.43
C ASN A 153 -8.89 0.50 9.64
N ALA A 154 -7.84 0.92 10.35
CA ALA A 154 -6.59 1.32 9.69
C ALA A 154 -5.93 0.11 9.01
N PHE A 155 -5.20 0.39 7.93
CA PHE A 155 -4.28 -0.59 7.34
C PHE A 155 -3.18 -0.94 8.34
N GLY A 156 -2.79 -2.22 8.35
CA GLY A 156 -1.83 -2.74 9.32
C GLY A 156 -0.38 -2.58 8.87
N LEU A 157 0.44 -3.53 9.30
CA LEU A 157 1.86 -3.62 8.95
C LEU A 157 2.06 -3.70 7.43
N ASP A 158 3.04 -2.96 6.91
CA ASP A 158 3.52 -3.11 5.54
C ASP A 158 4.29 -4.40 5.36
N ILE A 159 3.87 -5.20 4.36
CA ILE A 159 4.59 -6.37 3.91
C ILE A 159 5.53 -5.93 2.78
N THR A 160 6.73 -5.50 3.17
CA THR A 160 7.74 -4.98 2.25
C THR A 160 8.29 -6.07 1.32
N PHE A 161 8.52 -5.71 0.07
CA PHE A 161 9.17 -6.57 -0.92
C PHE A 161 10.68 -6.61 -0.68
N ASN A 162 11.30 -7.76 -0.93
CA ASN A 162 12.75 -7.86 -0.94
C ASN A 162 13.35 -7.19 -2.17
N GLN A 163 12.58 -7.10 -3.27
CA GLN A 163 12.95 -6.44 -4.51
C GLN A 163 11.81 -5.53 -4.98
N PRO A 164 12.04 -4.23 -5.17
CA PRO A 164 11.06 -3.35 -5.81
C PRO A 164 10.72 -3.85 -7.22
N TRP A 165 9.50 -3.61 -7.67
CA TRP A 165 9.04 -4.10 -8.98
C TRP A 165 8.38 -3.00 -9.80
N LEU A 166 8.97 -2.68 -10.96
CA LEU A 166 8.46 -1.63 -11.85
C LEU A 166 7.10 -2.01 -12.42
N TYR A 167 6.06 -1.26 -12.06
CA TYR A 167 4.76 -1.38 -12.67
C TYR A 167 4.66 -0.48 -13.90
N SER A 168 4.65 -1.08 -15.09
CA SER A 168 4.60 -0.37 -16.38
C SER A 168 3.19 -0.11 -16.91
N GLY A 169 2.15 -0.51 -16.17
CA GLY A 169 0.74 -0.43 -16.58
C GLY A 169 0.13 -1.81 -16.90
N GLY A 170 -1.15 -1.81 -17.30
CA GLY A 170 -1.92 -3.04 -17.55
C GLY A 170 -2.50 -3.67 -16.28
N HIS A 171 -3.30 -4.73 -16.40
CA HIS A 171 -3.85 -5.38 -15.21
C HIS A 171 -2.72 -5.99 -14.36
N LEU A 172 -2.84 -5.92 -13.04
CA LEU A 172 -1.85 -6.46 -12.11
C LEU A 172 -2.37 -7.73 -11.45
N LEU A 173 -1.51 -8.74 -11.40
CA LEU A 173 -1.72 -9.92 -10.57
C LEU A 173 -0.75 -9.86 -9.39
N ILE A 174 -1.30 -10.02 -8.19
CA ILE A 174 -0.52 -10.23 -6.98
C ILE A 174 -0.86 -11.63 -6.50
N GLU A 175 0.14 -12.51 -6.39
CA GLU A 175 -0.02 -13.83 -5.80
C GLU A 175 0.73 -13.90 -4.48
N MET A 176 0.03 -14.25 -3.41
CA MET A 176 0.63 -14.56 -2.12
C MET A 176 0.60 -16.06 -1.88
N ARG A 177 1.71 -16.58 -1.34
CA ARG A 177 1.83 -17.93 -0.83
C ARG A 177 2.37 -17.88 0.59
N HIS A 178 1.72 -18.58 1.51
CA HIS A 178 2.27 -18.76 2.86
C HIS A 178 2.03 -20.16 3.39
N ASN A 179 2.88 -20.62 4.31
CA ASN A 179 2.74 -21.91 4.96
C ASN A 179 1.73 -21.91 6.12
N GLY A 180 1.19 -20.75 6.46
CA GLY A 180 0.35 -20.55 7.64
C GLY A 180 1.21 -20.20 8.84
N VAL A 181 0.55 -19.87 9.94
CA VAL A 181 1.23 -19.41 11.16
C VAL A 181 0.65 -20.11 12.38
N SER A 182 1.51 -20.43 13.34
CA SER A 182 1.15 -21.01 14.63
C SER A 182 1.14 -19.94 15.74
N GLY A 183 0.59 -20.26 16.91
CA GLY A 183 0.58 -19.35 18.06
C GLY A 183 -0.47 -18.22 17.98
N THR A 184 -1.32 -18.21 16.94
CA THR A 184 -2.47 -17.29 16.85
C THR A 184 -3.67 -17.97 16.18
N SER A 185 -4.82 -17.30 16.22
CA SER A 185 -5.99 -17.67 15.43
C SER A 185 -5.98 -16.95 14.08
N SER A 186 -6.56 -17.60 13.07
CA SER A 186 -6.82 -16.94 11.79
C SER A 186 -7.66 -15.67 12.00
N ARG A 187 -7.44 -14.65 11.17
CA ARG A 187 -8.31 -13.46 11.16
C ARG A 187 -8.83 -13.20 9.76
N SER A 188 -10.00 -12.60 9.66
CA SER A 188 -10.48 -12.12 8.37
C SER A 188 -9.93 -10.72 8.11
N ASN A 189 -9.78 -10.39 6.84
CA ASN A 189 -9.41 -9.09 6.31
C ASN A 189 -10.65 -8.46 5.67
N ASP A 190 -10.71 -7.13 5.64
CA ASP A 190 -11.77 -6.41 4.95
C ASP A 190 -11.76 -6.77 3.46
N ALA A 191 -12.93 -7.01 2.86
CA ALA A 191 -13.00 -7.58 1.53
C ALA A 191 -14.23 -7.15 0.73
N ILE A 192 -14.10 -7.26 -0.59
CA ILE A 192 -15.23 -7.23 -1.52
C ILE A 192 -15.72 -8.65 -1.74
N THR A 193 -17.01 -8.87 -1.48
CA THR A 193 -17.65 -10.17 -1.59
C THR A 193 -17.77 -10.61 -3.05
N ALA A 194 -17.36 -11.85 -3.32
CA ALA A 194 -17.35 -12.48 -4.64
C ALA A 194 -18.75 -12.57 -5.31
N SER A 195 -19.81 -12.65 -4.51
CA SER A 195 -21.21 -12.67 -4.97
C SER A 195 -21.86 -11.28 -5.02
N GLY A 196 -21.11 -10.20 -4.71
CA GLY A 196 -21.67 -8.86 -4.53
C GLY A 196 -21.88 -8.06 -5.81
N GLY A 197 -21.43 -8.56 -6.97
CA GLY A 197 -21.37 -7.78 -8.21
C GLY A 197 -20.25 -6.72 -8.18
N PRO A 198 -20.28 -5.71 -9.08
CA PRO A 198 -19.25 -4.68 -9.14
C PRO A 198 -18.97 -4.03 -7.78
N PRO A 199 -17.69 -3.77 -7.42
CA PRO A 199 -16.52 -3.84 -8.29
C PRO A 199 -15.97 -5.26 -8.51
N TYR A 200 -16.52 -6.28 -7.84
CA TYR A 200 -16.08 -7.66 -8.03
C TYR A 200 -16.46 -8.17 -9.42
N GLY A 201 -15.52 -8.83 -10.09
CA GLY A 201 -15.69 -9.34 -11.46
C GLY A 201 -15.65 -8.27 -12.54
N THR A 202 -15.31 -7.02 -12.20
CA THR A 202 -15.09 -5.93 -13.17
C THR A 202 -13.78 -5.19 -12.90
N LEU A 203 -13.62 -4.64 -11.70
CA LEU A 203 -12.40 -3.92 -11.30
C LEU A 203 -11.44 -4.81 -10.52
N VAL A 204 -11.98 -5.82 -9.82
CA VAL A 204 -11.20 -6.71 -8.95
C VAL A 204 -11.75 -8.13 -8.96
N SER A 205 -10.89 -9.13 -8.77
CA SER A 205 -11.26 -10.53 -8.66
C SER A 205 -10.27 -11.28 -7.76
N GLY A 206 -10.73 -12.35 -7.11
CA GLY A 206 -9.89 -13.17 -6.22
C GLY A 206 -10.00 -14.66 -6.50
N VAL A 207 -8.87 -15.38 -6.45
CA VAL A 207 -8.83 -16.86 -6.54
C VAL A 207 -7.91 -17.41 -5.48
N TRP A 208 -8.36 -18.40 -4.71
CA TRP A 208 -7.59 -18.95 -3.60
C TRP A 208 -7.67 -20.47 -3.52
N ALA A 209 -6.69 -21.08 -2.86
CA ALA A 209 -6.70 -22.48 -2.51
C ALA A 209 -5.99 -22.74 -1.18
N SER A 210 -6.25 -23.91 -0.61
CA SER A 210 -5.45 -24.45 0.48
C SER A 210 -4.18 -25.07 -0.06
N GLY A 211 -3.05 -24.86 0.62
CA GLY A 211 -1.73 -25.30 0.18
C GLY A 211 -0.85 -24.13 -0.23
N TYR A 212 0.45 -24.23 0.03
CA TYR A 212 1.43 -23.19 -0.32
C TYR A 212 1.70 -23.16 -1.84
N SER A 213 1.68 -24.31 -2.50
CA SER A 213 1.96 -24.49 -3.94
C SER A 213 0.74 -24.94 -4.74
N ALA A 214 -0.46 -24.55 -4.33
CA ALA A 214 -1.67 -24.92 -5.06
C ALA A 214 -1.65 -24.33 -6.48
N THR A 215 -2.12 -25.11 -7.46
CA THR A 215 -2.11 -24.73 -8.89
C THR A 215 -3.50 -24.35 -9.41
N SER A 216 -4.53 -24.68 -8.65
CA SER A 216 -5.92 -24.34 -8.93
C SER A 216 -6.70 -24.18 -7.63
N GLY A 217 -7.84 -23.49 -7.69
CA GLY A 217 -8.60 -23.15 -6.49
C GLY A 217 -10.05 -22.77 -6.72
N TYR A 218 -10.57 -22.02 -5.77
CA TYR A 218 -11.94 -21.52 -5.74
C TYR A 218 -11.95 -20.01 -5.92
N GLN A 219 -13.11 -19.49 -6.33
CA GLN A 219 -13.37 -18.08 -6.24
C GLN A 219 -13.25 -17.60 -4.78
N GLY A 220 -12.45 -16.56 -4.57
CA GLY A 220 -12.27 -15.93 -3.26
C GLY A 220 -12.82 -14.52 -3.24
N ASN A 221 -13.25 -14.04 -2.08
CA ASN A 221 -13.49 -12.60 -1.90
C ASN A 221 -12.18 -11.84 -2.20
N PHE A 222 -12.29 -10.59 -2.64
CA PHE A 222 -11.11 -9.74 -2.87
C PHE A 222 -10.76 -9.03 -1.57
N ALA A 223 -9.69 -9.42 -0.88
CA ALA A 223 -9.23 -8.69 0.29
C ALA A 223 -8.75 -7.30 -0.15
N ILE A 224 -9.26 -6.24 0.46
CA ILE A 224 -8.92 -4.86 0.13
C ILE A 224 -7.44 -4.63 0.47
N LEU A 225 -6.70 -4.07 -0.49
CA LEU A 225 -5.27 -3.83 -0.38
C LEU A 225 -4.96 -2.35 -0.34
N ARG A 226 -3.84 -2.01 0.28
CA ARG A 226 -3.05 -0.83 -0.07
C ARG A 226 -1.76 -1.31 -0.71
N ILE A 227 -1.43 -0.75 -1.85
CA ILE A 227 -0.17 -0.97 -2.56
C ILE A 227 0.66 0.29 -2.40
N SER A 228 1.91 0.11 -1.98
CA SER A 228 2.89 1.19 -1.85
C SER A 228 3.81 1.16 -3.06
N GLY A 229 3.97 2.30 -3.73
CA GLY A 229 4.98 2.56 -4.74
C GLY A 229 6.01 3.56 -4.21
N GLU A 230 7.18 3.59 -4.86
CA GLU A 230 8.16 4.64 -4.63
C GLU A 230 7.53 6.03 -4.80
N SER A 231 8.12 6.99 -4.11
CA SER A 231 7.70 8.38 -4.26
C SER A 231 7.90 8.84 -5.69
N SER A 232 7.13 9.83 -6.12
CA SER A 232 7.53 10.62 -7.28
C SER A 232 8.69 11.53 -6.90
N GLY A 233 9.92 11.04 -7.11
CA GLY A 233 11.06 11.93 -7.20
C GLY A 233 10.83 13.02 -8.26
N PRO A 234 11.48 14.18 -8.16
CA PRO A 234 11.48 15.15 -9.25
C PRO A 234 11.91 14.43 -10.53
N ASN A 235 11.10 14.57 -11.58
CA ASN A 235 11.32 13.93 -12.87
C ASN A 235 12.76 14.24 -13.36
N PRO A 236 13.66 13.26 -13.52
CA PRO A 236 15.00 13.52 -14.07
C PRO A 236 14.96 13.99 -15.54
N ASN A 237 13.78 13.93 -16.19
CA ASN A 237 13.55 14.42 -17.54
C ASN A 237 12.95 15.83 -17.60
N TYR A 238 12.73 16.51 -16.46
CA TYR A 238 12.69 17.97 -16.51
C TYR A 238 14.14 18.43 -16.44
N GLY A 239 14.77 18.55 -17.60
CA GLY A 239 16.09 19.14 -17.71
C GLY A 239 16.09 20.43 -16.92
N ASP A 240 16.99 20.50 -15.95
CA ASP A 240 17.35 21.72 -15.23
C ASP A 240 18.05 22.65 -16.22
N ASN A 241 17.29 23.13 -17.20
CA ASN A 241 17.73 24.14 -18.15
C ASN A 241 17.67 25.48 -17.43
N GLY A 242 18.70 25.75 -16.63
CA GLY A 242 19.07 27.12 -16.30
C GLY A 242 19.14 27.49 -14.82
N GLN A 243 19.65 26.63 -13.93
CA GLN A 243 20.40 27.14 -12.78
C GLN A 243 21.90 27.16 -13.08
N THR A 244 22.28 27.91 -14.12
CA THR A 244 23.64 28.44 -14.22
C THR A 244 23.84 29.40 -13.06
N GLY A 245 24.85 29.14 -12.24
CA GLY A 245 25.12 29.88 -11.02
C GLY A 245 25.16 31.39 -11.22
N ASP A 246 24.35 32.08 -10.42
CA ASP A 246 24.56 33.50 -10.14
C ASP A 246 25.72 33.61 -9.14
N ASN A 247 26.93 33.53 -9.71
CA ASN A 247 28.09 34.20 -9.15
C ASN A 247 27.73 35.69 -9.02
N LEU A 248 27.35 36.11 -7.81
CA LEU A 248 27.33 37.52 -7.43
C LEU A 248 28.77 38.04 -7.43
N TYR A 249 29.22 38.49 -8.60
CA TYR A 249 30.39 39.35 -8.74
C TYR A 249 30.05 40.70 -8.10
N PHE A 250 30.60 40.97 -6.91
CA PHE A 250 30.71 42.33 -6.39
C PHE A 250 31.77 43.07 -7.22
N PHE A 251 31.33 44.03 -8.02
CA PHE A 251 32.16 45.15 -8.47
C PHE A 251 31.57 46.45 -7.92
N ALA A 252 32.48 47.32 -7.48
CA ALA A 252 32.35 48.65 -6.87
C ALA A 252 32.36 48.65 -5.33
#